data_AF-A0A4Z1A3Y8-F1
#
_entry.id   AF-A0A4Z1A3Y8-F1
#
_cell.length_a   1.000
_cell.length_b   1.000
_cell.length_c   1.000
_cell.angle_alpha   90.00
_cell.angle_beta   90.00
_cell.angle_gamma   90.00
#
_symmetry.space_group_name_H-M   'P 1'
#
loop_
_entity.id
_entity.type
_entity.pdbx_description
1 polymer ?
#
loop_
_entity_poly.entity_id
_entity_poly.type
_entity_poly.pdbx_seq_one_letter_code
_entity_poly.pdbx_strand_id
1 'polypeptide(L)'
;MKSIEFQGTNRKKRIYFWISIFTFLFGVNLTAEVKKENQVLDWDGDRRQFIHKKVTLEELGLKSQTHYVLENFAIHSKLDLEPIPLEQVEGNLKLLTLGFQLRKIESKFKTISLLSGSKEKITNFQPKVIVRVDAPYAYSPTDYFDTKVSLKNTALTIPPAESNGNWNSEMWFAPKWDFPVLSTFAFERIIDTATCPDSIYHEYTHLITGKYLGNNAIGRSLAEGVSDYYAASLLNHPELYTHKTCEAVKRQLLVSSFRLDKEIGFYDATIESDFKKDFAFIPSLLWQYRELVGSELADVTIFQAITKTNAGDRFFPEFIETLSSSLFTELKKRSGEERAKGMVLELENKVWVPHGVYSKVSQNQSVFSVFPKTSIRVPNSDEKSNEFCNTKNELEFYWKEVNEREPTLRFYWNCNQVKLPLVIQMEQTSPMNYLFSSNLHFLNGKLKFASISANKPNPKLSKENQVLYLQMYNYIKDNYFYRNTMEKEMRLYLDGGNDASHIQNIRMEFAYLGSSKKRFRYTFPAIKDGVY
;
A
#
# COMPACT_ATOMS: atom_id res chain seq x y z
N MET A 1 -52.31 83.75 31.97
CA MET A 1 -50.92 83.48 31.55
C MET A 1 -50.22 82.70 32.66
N LYS A 2 -49.92 81.42 32.45
CA LYS A 2 -49.02 80.62 33.30
C LYS A 2 -47.95 80.02 32.41
N SER A 3 -46.70 80.28 32.75
CA SER A 3 -45.50 80.00 31.97
C SER A 3 -45.16 78.52 31.95
N ILE A 4 -44.81 78.04 30.76
CA ILE A 4 -44.17 76.75 30.53
C ILE A 4 -42.67 77.00 30.55
N GLU A 5 -42.01 76.71 31.66
CA GLU A 5 -40.56 76.55 31.71
C GLU A 5 -40.26 75.46 32.73
N PHE A 6 -39.87 74.25 32.29
CA PHE A 6 -38.95 73.35 33.02
C PHE A 6 -38.72 72.02 32.26
N GLN A 7 -38.08 72.01 31.09
CA GLN A 7 -37.57 70.74 30.49
C GLN A 7 -36.26 70.88 29.65
N GLY A 8 -35.40 71.86 29.96
CA GLY A 8 -34.15 72.07 29.19
C GLY A 8 -32.90 71.36 29.73
N THR A 9 -32.80 71.15 31.04
CA THR A 9 -31.51 70.90 31.73
C THR A 9 -31.16 69.42 31.94
N ASN A 10 -32.15 68.51 31.87
CA ASN A 10 -31.94 67.08 32.15
C ASN A 10 -31.50 66.27 30.90
N ARG A 11 -31.77 66.81 29.69
CA ARG A 11 -31.43 66.14 28.42
C ARG A 11 -29.95 66.28 28.07
N LYS A 12 -29.35 67.46 28.33
CA LYS A 12 -27.92 67.70 28.09
C LYS A 12 -27.00 66.87 29.00
N LYS A 13 -27.35 66.72 30.28
CA LYS A 13 -26.58 65.85 31.21
C LYS A 13 -26.67 64.37 30.83
N ARG A 14 -27.83 63.89 30.39
CA ARG A 14 -27.97 62.52 29.85
C ARG A 14 -27.15 62.31 28.58
N ILE A 15 -27.18 63.26 27.65
CA ILE A 15 -26.38 63.17 26.41
C ILE A 15 -24.88 63.16 26.71
N TYR A 16 -24.40 64.01 27.62
CA TYR A 16 -22.99 63.99 28.04
C TYR A 16 -22.61 62.68 28.73
N PHE A 17 -23.47 62.14 29.60
CA PHE A 17 -23.22 60.86 30.25
C PHE A 17 -23.17 59.70 29.24
N TRP A 18 -24.07 59.68 28.25
CA TRP A 18 -24.04 58.69 27.17
C TRP A 18 -22.82 58.86 26.26
N ILE A 19 -22.41 60.08 25.93
CA ILE A 19 -21.20 60.36 25.12
C ILE A 19 -19.95 59.96 25.90
N SER A 20 -19.86 60.22 27.20
CA SER A 20 -18.74 59.83 28.06
C SER A 20 -18.65 58.32 28.25
N ILE A 21 -19.78 57.60 28.37
CA ILE A 21 -19.79 56.13 28.36
C ILE A 21 -19.35 55.60 26.99
N PHE A 22 -19.79 56.23 25.90
CA PHE A 22 -19.41 55.82 24.54
C PHE A 22 -17.92 56.07 24.28
N THR A 23 -17.35 57.19 24.75
CA THR A 23 -15.91 57.49 24.65
C THR A 23 -15.06 56.65 25.61
N PHE A 24 -15.58 56.23 26.76
CA PHE A 24 -14.89 55.29 27.64
C PHE A 24 -14.92 53.85 27.08
N LEU A 25 -16.04 53.40 26.50
CA LEU A 25 -16.15 52.07 25.86
C LEU A 25 -15.39 51.97 24.54
N PHE A 26 -15.24 53.07 23.79
CA PHE A 26 -14.36 53.12 22.62
C PHE A 26 -12.89 53.37 22.98
N GLY A 27 -12.62 54.18 24.01
CA GLY A 27 -11.27 54.47 24.47
C GLY A 27 -10.56 53.29 25.15
N VAL A 28 -11.31 52.37 25.76
CA VAL A 28 -10.75 51.14 26.36
C VAL A 28 -10.64 49.99 25.35
N ASN A 29 -11.30 50.09 24.18
CA ASN A 29 -11.16 49.13 23.07
C ASN A 29 -10.09 49.53 22.04
N LEU A 30 -9.40 50.65 22.23
CA LEU A 30 -8.24 51.04 21.44
C LEU A 30 -6.97 50.86 22.30
N THR A 31 -6.07 50.01 21.81
CA THR A 31 -4.72 49.71 22.33
C THR A 31 -4.61 48.90 23.63
N ALA A 32 -5.34 47.79 23.70
CA ALA A 32 -4.68 46.55 24.06
C ALA A 32 -4.80 45.62 22.86
N GLU A 33 -3.83 45.68 21.93
CA GLU A 33 -3.55 44.50 21.11
C GLU A 33 -3.24 43.38 22.10
N VAL A 34 -4.26 42.58 22.42
CA VAL A 34 -4.06 41.31 23.10
C VAL A 34 -3.20 40.53 22.14
N LYS A 35 -1.88 40.52 22.38
CA LYS A 35 -0.90 39.81 21.58
C LYS A 35 -1.41 38.37 21.48
N LYS A 36 -1.95 38.01 20.32
CA LYS A 36 -2.55 36.69 20.12
C LYS A 36 -1.45 35.69 20.39
N GLU A 37 -1.66 34.82 21.38
CA GLU A 37 -0.63 33.86 21.73
C GLU A 37 -0.36 32.96 20.51
N ASN A 38 0.89 32.93 20.07
CA ASN A 38 1.31 32.06 18.98
C ASN A 38 1.25 30.61 19.47
N GLN A 39 0.41 29.82 18.80
CA GLN A 39 0.17 28.42 19.13
C GLN A 39 0.22 27.56 17.86
N VAL A 40 0.65 26.31 18.02
CA VAL A 40 0.63 25.26 17.00
C VAL A 40 0.01 24.00 17.56
N LEU A 41 -0.52 23.16 16.68
CA LEU A 41 -0.79 21.76 17.03
C LEU A 41 0.52 20.99 17.05
N ASP A 42 0.87 20.35 18.17
CA ASP A 42 2.00 19.41 18.28
C ASP A 42 1.54 18.07 18.87
N TRP A 43 2.19 16.99 18.45
CA TRP A 43 1.76 15.63 18.82
C TRP A 43 2.24 15.29 20.23
N ASP A 44 1.29 14.96 21.11
CA ASP A 44 1.58 14.46 22.46
C ASP A 44 1.57 12.91 22.44
N GLY A 45 2.75 12.31 22.62
CA GLY A 45 2.93 10.86 22.51
C GLY A 45 2.19 10.07 23.58
N ASP A 46 2.05 10.63 24.78
CA ASP A 46 1.40 9.97 25.93
C ASP A 46 -0.12 9.95 25.76
N ARG A 47 -0.71 11.10 25.38
CA ARG A 47 -2.15 11.24 25.15
C ARG A 47 -2.58 10.73 23.77
N ARG A 48 -1.62 10.49 22.86
CA ARG A 48 -1.85 10.07 21.48
C ARG A 48 -2.84 10.97 20.75
N GLN A 49 -2.63 12.28 20.86
CA GLN A 49 -3.44 13.30 20.19
C GLN A 49 -2.64 14.60 20.01
N PHE A 50 -3.05 15.43 19.06
CA PHE A 50 -2.53 16.78 18.94
C PHE A 50 -3.02 17.68 20.08
N ILE A 51 -2.11 18.48 20.62
CA ILE A 51 -2.39 19.49 21.64
C ILE A 51 -1.88 20.86 21.18
N HIS A 52 -2.48 21.92 21.73
CA HIS A 52 -2.05 23.28 21.48
C HIS A 52 -0.78 23.56 22.27
N LYS A 53 0.30 23.91 21.57
CA LYS A 53 1.61 24.23 22.13
C LYS A 53 1.96 25.67 21.80
N LYS A 54 2.32 26.45 22.81
CA LYS A 54 2.83 27.81 22.62
C LYS A 54 4.17 27.77 21.89
N VAL A 55 4.35 28.64 20.91
CA VAL A 55 5.61 28.76 20.16
C VAL A 55 5.96 30.23 19.91
N THR A 56 7.21 30.51 19.60
CA THR A 56 7.68 31.79 19.09
C THR A 56 7.84 31.74 17.57
N LEU A 57 7.88 32.90 16.91
CA LEU A 57 8.19 32.96 15.48
C LEU A 57 9.63 32.50 15.18
N GLU A 58 10.56 32.66 16.13
CA GLU A 58 11.93 32.17 16.00
C GLU A 58 11.97 30.63 15.95
N GLU A 59 11.13 29.97 16.75
CA GLU A 59 10.97 28.52 16.74
C GLU A 59 10.44 27.97 15.41
N LEU A 60 9.89 28.81 14.52
CA LEU A 60 9.49 28.42 13.15
C LEU A 60 10.67 28.41 12.16
N GLY A 61 11.86 28.92 12.51
CA GLY A 61 13.04 28.84 11.65
C GLY A 61 12.90 29.61 10.34
N LEU A 62 12.25 30.78 10.38
CA LEU A 62 11.99 31.64 9.24
C LEU A 62 13.29 32.09 8.55
N LYS A 63 13.25 32.19 7.22
CA LYS A 63 14.35 32.68 6.36
C LYS A 63 14.10 34.08 5.79
N SER A 64 12.93 34.64 6.06
CA SER A 64 12.56 36.02 5.74
C SER A 64 12.04 36.70 6.99
N GLN A 65 12.33 38.00 7.12
CA GLN A 65 11.84 38.85 8.21
C GLN A 65 10.46 39.44 7.93
N THR A 66 9.97 39.34 6.71
CA THR A 66 8.72 40.00 6.27
C THR A 66 7.69 39.03 5.71
N HIS A 67 8.13 37.87 5.19
CA HIS A 67 7.28 36.92 4.49
C HIS A 67 7.45 35.49 5.04
N TYR A 68 6.44 34.64 4.85
CA TYR A 68 6.41 33.29 5.40
C TYR A 68 7.25 32.32 4.56
N VAL A 69 8.57 32.41 4.75
CA VAL A 69 9.56 31.64 4.02
C VAL A 69 10.36 30.78 5.00
N LEU A 70 10.42 29.49 4.73
CA LEU A 70 11.20 28.49 5.46
C LEU A 70 12.46 28.10 4.67
N GLU A 71 13.24 27.15 5.17
CA GLU A 71 14.47 26.69 4.51
C GLU A 71 14.23 26.18 3.08
N ASN A 72 13.23 25.33 2.87
CA ASN A 72 12.92 24.76 1.57
C ASN A 72 11.50 25.06 1.06
N PHE A 73 10.74 25.90 1.77
CA PHE A 73 9.36 26.22 1.42
C PHE A 73 9.14 27.73 1.37
N ALA A 74 8.32 28.17 0.45
CA ALA A 74 7.67 29.48 0.46
C ALA A 74 6.16 29.25 0.58
N ILE A 75 5.50 29.87 1.55
CA ILE A 75 4.08 29.63 1.83
C ILE A 75 3.27 30.82 1.30
N HIS A 76 2.37 30.55 0.36
CA HIS A 76 1.57 31.52 -0.39
C HIS A 76 0.09 31.35 -0.04
N SER A 77 -0.64 32.46 -0.07
CA SER A 77 -2.10 32.46 -0.03
C SER A 77 -2.64 32.28 -1.45
N LYS A 78 -3.59 31.38 -1.64
CA LYS A 78 -4.28 31.16 -2.92
C LYS A 78 -3.29 31.04 -4.08
N LEU A 79 -3.48 31.84 -5.13
CA LEU A 79 -2.59 31.95 -6.29
C LEU A 79 -1.70 33.19 -6.22
N ASP A 80 -1.53 33.78 -5.03
CA ASP A 80 -0.71 34.98 -4.86
C ASP A 80 0.76 34.69 -5.25
N LEU A 81 1.40 35.67 -5.88
CA LEU A 81 2.77 35.56 -6.38
C LEU A 81 3.81 35.67 -5.25
N GLU A 82 3.51 36.47 -4.23
CA GLU A 82 4.38 36.64 -3.06
C GLU A 82 3.95 35.71 -1.92
N PRO A 83 4.88 35.27 -1.06
CA PRO A 83 4.53 34.49 0.12
C PRO A 83 3.68 35.32 1.11
N ILE A 84 3.04 34.68 2.08
CA ILE A 84 2.17 35.34 3.05
C ILE A 84 3.01 36.29 3.95
N PRO A 85 2.62 37.56 4.15
CA PRO A 85 3.29 38.45 5.10
C PRO A 85 3.26 37.91 6.53
N LEU A 86 4.34 38.04 7.30
CA LEU A 86 4.42 37.49 8.67
C LEU A 86 3.38 38.09 9.62
N GLU A 87 2.94 39.32 9.38
CA GLU A 87 1.84 39.97 10.12
C GLU A 87 0.53 39.16 10.04
N GLN A 88 0.31 38.41 8.95
CA GLN A 88 -0.85 37.53 8.78
C GLN A 88 -0.64 36.14 9.38
N VAL A 89 0.61 35.77 9.67
CA VAL A 89 1.00 34.50 10.28
C VAL A 89 0.91 34.58 11.80
N GLU A 90 1.24 35.72 12.40
CA GLU A 90 1.20 35.91 13.85
C GLU A 90 -0.22 35.70 14.40
N GLY A 91 -0.34 34.83 15.40
CA GLY A 91 -1.61 34.43 16.01
C GLY A 91 -2.50 33.55 15.13
N ASN A 92 -2.06 33.12 13.94
CA ASN A 92 -2.84 32.26 13.05
C ASN A 92 -2.46 30.78 13.22
N LEU A 93 -3.27 30.05 13.99
CA LEU A 93 -3.03 28.63 14.31
C LEU A 93 -2.82 27.75 13.06
N LYS A 94 -3.59 27.95 11.99
CA LYS A 94 -3.46 27.17 10.73
C LYS A 94 -2.08 27.37 10.12
N LEU A 95 -1.70 28.62 9.89
CA LEU A 95 -0.44 28.95 9.23
C LEU A 95 0.75 28.53 10.08
N LEU A 96 0.73 28.87 11.38
CA LEU A 96 1.77 28.49 12.33
C LEU A 96 1.95 26.96 12.37
N THR A 97 0.85 26.21 12.45
CA THR A 97 0.88 24.73 12.45
C THR A 97 1.46 24.19 11.15
N LEU A 98 1.03 24.70 9.99
CA LEU A 98 1.52 24.26 8.70
C LEU A 98 3.05 24.36 8.59
N GLY A 99 3.63 25.53 8.85
CA GLY A 99 5.08 25.67 8.75
C GLY A 99 5.84 24.91 9.84
N PHE A 100 5.30 24.84 11.05
CA PHE A 100 5.89 24.03 12.13
C PHE A 100 5.95 22.55 11.75
N GLN A 101 4.85 22.01 11.19
CA GLN A 101 4.75 20.60 10.84
C GLN A 101 5.54 20.24 9.58
N LEU A 102 5.62 21.13 8.58
CA LEU A 102 6.50 20.98 7.43
C LEU A 102 7.97 20.83 7.83
N ARG A 103 8.43 21.60 8.82
CA ARG A 103 9.79 21.45 9.35
C ARG A 103 10.01 20.14 10.09
N LYS A 104 9.00 19.69 10.84
CA LYS A 104 9.08 18.43 11.60
C LYS A 104 9.23 17.24 10.66
N ILE A 105 8.40 17.15 9.61
CA ILE A 105 8.49 16.08 8.63
C ILE A 105 9.77 16.19 7.76
N GLU A 106 10.18 17.39 7.37
CA GLU A 106 11.45 17.61 6.68
C GLU A 106 12.64 17.10 7.52
N SER A 107 12.68 17.42 8.82
CA SER A 107 13.75 16.95 9.72
C SER A 107 13.75 15.43 9.85
N LYS A 108 12.57 14.80 9.85
CA LYS A 108 12.47 13.35 9.87
C LYS A 108 13.07 12.75 8.60
N PHE A 109 12.71 13.25 7.42
CA PHE A 109 13.28 12.77 6.16
C PHE A 109 14.76 13.08 5.99
N LYS A 110 15.26 14.21 6.52
CA LYS A 110 16.71 14.48 6.63
C LYS A 110 17.40 13.35 7.42
N THR A 111 16.83 12.94 8.54
CA THR A 111 17.36 11.84 9.37
C THR A 111 17.32 10.51 8.62
N ILE A 112 16.18 10.16 7.99
CA ILE A 112 16.03 8.93 7.20
C ILE A 112 17.06 8.90 6.06
N SER A 113 17.21 10.00 5.33
CA SER A 113 18.18 10.12 4.23
C SER A 113 19.60 9.85 4.69
N LEU A 114 20.02 10.48 5.81
CA LEU A 114 21.33 10.29 6.41
C LEU A 114 21.56 8.84 6.84
N LEU A 115 20.60 8.24 7.57
CA LEU A 115 20.71 6.87 8.06
C LEU A 115 20.67 5.83 6.92
N SER A 116 19.95 6.12 5.84
CA SER A 116 19.89 5.26 4.65
C SER A 116 21.19 5.23 3.85
N GLY A 117 22.13 6.14 4.13
CA GLY A 117 23.36 6.32 3.35
C GLY A 117 23.12 6.93 1.97
N SER A 118 21.95 7.55 1.74
CA SER A 118 21.66 8.23 0.49
C SER A 118 22.58 9.45 0.33
N LYS A 119 23.22 9.55 -0.84
CA LYS A 119 24.01 10.74 -1.21
C LYS A 119 23.15 11.85 -1.82
N GLU A 120 21.90 11.55 -2.13
CA GLU A 120 20.98 12.54 -2.68
C GLU A 120 20.50 13.50 -1.58
N LYS A 121 20.53 14.80 -1.89
CA LYS A 121 19.95 15.82 -1.02
C LYS A 121 18.43 15.87 -1.21
N ILE A 122 17.72 14.81 -0.80
CA ILE A 122 16.29 14.61 -1.10
C ILE A 122 15.37 15.68 -0.51
N THR A 123 15.81 16.37 0.54
CA THR A 123 15.05 17.46 1.19
C THR A 123 15.52 18.85 0.77
N ASN A 124 16.50 18.96 -0.15
CA ASN A 124 17.00 20.25 -0.63
C ASN A 124 16.27 20.62 -1.91
N PHE A 125 15.27 21.48 -1.78
CA PHE A 125 14.45 21.93 -2.90
C PHE A 125 14.99 23.26 -3.42
N GLN A 126 15.52 23.25 -4.64
CA GLN A 126 15.99 24.43 -5.35
C GLN A 126 15.42 24.43 -6.77
N PRO A 127 14.47 25.33 -7.11
CA PRO A 127 13.87 26.37 -6.24
C PRO A 127 13.07 25.78 -5.06
N LYS A 128 12.77 26.63 -4.05
CA LYS A 128 11.94 26.26 -2.89
C LYS A 128 10.57 25.74 -3.36
N VAL A 129 10.00 24.80 -2.60
CA VAL A 129 8.63 24.33 -2.81
C VAL A 129 7.64 25.45 -2.53
N ILE A 130 6.72 25.71 -3.45
CA ILE A 130 5.66 26.69 -3.26
C ILE A 130 4.47 25.98 -2.58
N VAL A 131 4.20 26.33 -1.33
CA VAL A 131 3.07 25.80 -0.57
C VAL A 131 1.91 26.78 -0.66
N ARG A 132 0.84 26.44 -1.35
CA ARG A 132 -0.37 27.27 -1.48
C ARG A 132 -1.42 26.82 -0.48
N VAL A 133 -1.77 27.70 0.46
CA VAL A 133 -2.96 27.51 1.29
C VAL A 133 -4.16 28.15 0.62
N ASP A 134 -5.35 27.59 0.83
CA ASP A 134 -6.59 28.10 0.25
C ASP A 134 -6.55 28.16 -1.29
N ALA A 135 -5.79 27.25 -1.92
CA ALA A 135 -5.62 27.18 -3.37
C ALA A 135 -6.97 26.96 -4.06
N PRO A 136 -7.44 27.89 -4.91
CA PRO A 136 -8.68 27.69 -5.66
C PRO A 136 -8.50 26.53 -6.65
N TYR A 137 -9.55 25.73 -6.86
CA TYR A 137 -9.55 24.58 -7.79
C TYR A 137 -8.65 23.40 -7.43
N ALA A 138 -7.97 23.42 -6.28
CA ALA A 138 -7.48 22.19 -5.68
C ALA A 138 -8.67 21.21 -5.57
N TYR A 139 -8.51 19.99 -6.08
CA TYR A 139 -9.54 18.96 -6.27
C TYR A 139 -10.56 19.14 -7.42
N SER A 140 -10.41 20.08 -8.37
CA SER A 140 -11.34 20.18 -9.51
C SER A 140 -11.27 18.93 -10.41
N PRO A 141 -12.33 18.09 -10.51
CA PRO A 141 -12.32 16.91 -11.37
C PRO A 141 -12.32 17.25 -12.87
N THR A 142 -12.65 18.50 -13.21
CA THR A 142 -12.82 18.99 -14.59
C THR A 142 -11.67 19.86 -15.08
N ASP A 143 -11.00 20.59 -14.20
CA ASP A 143 -9.95 21.56 -14.59
C ASP A 143 -8.53 21.04 -14.34
N TYR A 144 -8.38 19.88 -13.69
CA TYR A 144 -7.08 19.26 -13.38
C TYR A 144 -6.55 18.38 -14.52
N PHE A 145 -6.72 18.82 -15.77
CA PHE A 145 -6.20 18.12 -16.95
C PHE A 145 -5.27 19.05 -17.73
N ASP A 146 -4.00 19.16 -17.32
CA ASP A 146 -2.98 19.61 -18.25
C ASP A 146 -2.66 18.47 -19.23
N THR A 147 -3.11 18.63 -20.47
CA THR A 147 -2.89 17.68 -21.56
C THR A 147 -1.45 17.62 -22.05
N LYS A 148 -0.57 18.51 -21.56
CA LYS A 148 0.85 18.60 -21.95
C LYS A 148 1.80 18.00 -20.92
N VAL A 149 1.31 17.57 -19.75
CA VAL A 149 2.12 16.96 -18.69
C VAL A 149 1.93 15.44 -18.70
N SER A 150 3.02 14.69 -18.89
CA SER A 150 3.04 13.21 -18.91
C SER A 150 2.85 12.57 -17.54
N LEU A 151 3.08 13.31 -16.45
CA LEU A 151 2.92 12.86 -15.07
C LEU A 151 1.60 13.37 -14.46
N LYS A 152 0.68 12.46 -14.15
CA LYS A 152 -0.46 12.74 -13.28
C LYS A 152 0.02 12.51 -11.86
N ASN A 153 0.08 13.57 -11.08
CA ASN A 153 0.34 13.45 -9.65
C ASN A 153 -0.82 12.70 -8.97
N THR A 154 -0.52 11.79 -8.04
CA THR A 154 -1.54 11.09 -7.26
C THR A 154 -1.90 11.83 -5.99
N ALA A 155 -0.94 12.60 -5.50
CA ALA A 155 -1.12 13.47 -4.36
C ALA A 155 -2.27 14.43 -4.68
N LEU A 156 -3.25 14.39 -3.81
CA LEU A 156 -4.46 15.19 -3.89
C LEU A 156 -4.17 16.70 -3.85
N THR A 157 -3.03 17.08 -3.27
CA THR A 157 -2.61 18.47 -3.12
C THR A 157 -1.44 18.87 -4.00
N ILE A 158 -0.74 18.00 -4.71
CA ILE A 158 0.44 18.43 -5.50
C ILE A 158 0.03 18.49 -6.98
N PRO A 159 0.05 19.67 -7.64
CA PRO A 159 -0.28 19.76 -9.06
C PRO A 159 0.60 18.84 -9.91
N PRO A 160 0.12 18.37 -11.08
CA PRO A 160 0.94 17.64 -12.03
C PRO A 160 1.84 18.64 -12.75
N ALA A 161 3.13 18.63 -12.48
CA ALA A 161 4.06 19.51 -13.19
C ALA A 161 5.38 18.81 -13.46
N GLU A 162 5.59 18.48 -14.73
CA GLU A 162 6.90 18.13 -15.27
C GLU A 162 7.21 19.16 -16.37
N SER A 163 8.19 20.04 -16.12
CA SER A 163 8.79 20.83 -17.21
C SER A 163 10.25 20.41 -17.33
N ASN A 164 10.62 19.83 -18.46
CA ASN A 164 11.99 19.38 -18.78
C ASN A 164 12.58 18.35 -17.79
N GLY A 165 11.77 17.45 -17.24
CA GLY A 165 12.23 16.41 -16.31
C GLY A 165 12.52 16.91 -14.88
N ASN A 166 12.19 18.16 -14.55
CA ASN A 166 12.22 18.69 -13.19
C ASN A 166 10.79 18.81 -12.64
N TRP A 167 10.57 18.28 -11.44
CA TRP A 167 9.33 18.47 -10.67
C TRP A 167 9.25 19.93 -10.22
N ASN A 168 8.36 20.73 -10.83
CA ASN A 168 8.03 22.05 -10.29
C ASN A 168 7.18 21.82 -9.04
N SER A 169 7.83 21.82 -7.89
CA SER A 169 7.26 21.32 -6.65
C SER A 169 6.40 22.40 -6.00
N GLU A 170 5.11 22.40 -6.32
CA GLU A 170 4.10 23.11 -5.53
C GLU A 170 3.30 22.12 -4.68
N MET A 171 2.72 22.56 -3.56
CA MET A 171 1.81 21.77 -2.72
C MET A 171 0.61 22.65 -2.34
N TRP A 172 -0.59 22.21 -2.64
CA TRP A 172 -1.83 22.99 -2.69
C TRP A 172 -2.87 22.44 -1.73
N PHE A 173 -3.02 23.12 -0.59
CA PHE A 173 -4.12 22.84 0.32
C PHE A 173 -5.34 23.62 -0.12
N ALA A 174 -6.43 22.90 -0.39
CA ALA A 174 -7.71 23.53 -0.74
C ALA A 174 -8.27 24.35 0.43
N PRO A 175 -9.06 25.40 0.14
CA PRO A 175 -9.81 26.06 1.19
C PRO A 175 -10.83 25.10 1.79
N LYS A 176 -11.30 25.40 3.01
CA LYS A 176 -12.48 24.73 3.55
C LYS A 176 -13.68 24.98 2.63
N TRP A 177 -14.32 23.94 2.11
CA TRP A 177 -15.55 24.09 1.33
C TRP A 177 -16.76 24.06 2.29
N ASP A 178 -17.37 25.22 2.51
CA ASP A 178 -18.69 25.33 3.13
C ASP A 178 -19.71 25.50 2.00
N PHE A 179 -20.35 24.43 1.53
CA PHE A 179 -21.44 24.55 0.56
C PHE A 179 -22.72 25.03 1.27
N PRO A 180 -23.27 26.22 0.94
CA PRO A 180 -24.61 26.55 1.33
C PRO A 180 -25.58 25.94 0.30
N VAL A 181 -26.52 25.13 0.78
CA VAL A 181 -27.75 24.72 0.06
C VAL A 181 -27.57 23.58 -0.98
N LEU A 182 -27.77 22.33 -0.56
CA LEU A 182 -28.72 21.34 -1.11
C LEU A 182 -28.52 19.98 -0.44
N SER A 183 -29.62 19.36 -0.02
CA SER A 183 -29.74 18.15 0.78
C SER A 183 -29.17 16.88 0.12
N THR A 184 -27.85 16.73 0.09
CA THR A 184 -27.17 15.44 -0.14
C THR A 184 -26.04 15.27 0.87
N PHE A 185 -26.12 14.18 1.64
CA PHE A 185 -25.31 13.82 2.82
C PHE A 185 -23.78 13.71 2.61
N ALA A 186 -23.25 14.11 1.45
CA ALA A 186 -21.85 13.93 1.06
C ALA A 186 -21.04 15.24 0.91
N PHE A 187 -21.66 16.42 1.00
CA PHE A 187 -21.01 17.68 0.59
C PHE A 187 -20.59 18.66 1.71
N GLU A 188 -20.76 18.32 3.00
CA GLU A 188 -20.13 19.06 4.12
C GLU A 188 -18.66 18.65 4.38
N ARG A 189 -18.00 17.98 3.42
CA ARG A 189 -16.92 17.00 3.70
C ARG A 189 -15.52 17.33 3.15
N ILE A 190 -15.16 18.59 2.90
CA ILE A 190 -13.75 18.91 2.61
C ILE A 190 -13.16 19.70 3.78
N ILE A 191 -12.46 18.96 4.63
CA ILE A 191 -11.66 19.49 5.74
C ILE A 191 -10.53 20.32 5.13
N ASP A 192 -10.20 21.44 5.76
CA ASP A 192 -9.00 22.22 5.42
C ASP A 192 -7.76 21.41 5.78
N THR A 193 -7.19 20.70 4.80
CA THR A 193 -6.08 19.76 5.03
C THR A 193 -4.78 20.45 5.45
N ALA A 194 -4.65 21.78 5.25
CA ALA A 194 -3.54 22.56 5.82
C ALA A 194 -3.66 22.73 7.36
N THR A 195 -4.80 22.40 7.97
CA THR A 195 -4.98 22.37 9.42
C THR A 195 -4.76 20.97 10.02
N CYS A 196 -4.55 19.95 9.19
CA CYS A 196 -4.38 18.56 9.58
C CYS A 196 -2.89 18.16 9.49
N PRO A 197 -2.17 18.00 10.61
CA PRO A 197 -0.78 17.59 10.58
C PRO A 197 -0.53 16.26 9.84
N ASP A 198 -1.40 15.26 10.02
CA ASP A 198 -1.29 13.97 9.33
C ASP A 198 -1.41 14.11 7.80
N SER A 199 -2.33 14.94 7.30
CA SER A 199 -2.40 15.30 5.89
C SER A 199 -1.15 16.03 5.41
N ILE A 200 -0.61 16.98 6.17
CA ILE A 200 0.64 17.67 5.81
C ILE A 200 1.80 16.68 5.65
N TYR A 201 1.89 15.68 6.54
CA TYR A 201 2.93 14.65 6.47
C TYR A 201 2.76 13.71 5.27
N HIS A 202 1.53 13.31 4.97
CA HIS A 202 1.19 12.50 3.81
C HIS A 202 1.61 13.23 2.52
N GLU A 203 1.18 14.48 2.34
CA GLU A 203 1.46 15.25 1.13
C GLU A 203 2.95 15.59 1.00
N TYR A 204 3.63 15.90 2.10
CA TYR A 204 5.09 16.08 2.06
C TYR A 204 5.81 14.79 1.62
N THR A 205 5.32 13.63 2.03
CA THR A 205 5.93 12.34 1.66
C THR A 205 5.90 12.15 0.14
N HIS A 206 4.82 12.52 -0.52
CA HIS A 206 4.73 12.49 -1.98
C HIS A 206 5.81 13.34 -2.68
N LEU A 207 6.19 14.50 -2.12
CA LEU A 207 7.30 15.32 -2.66
C LEU A 207 8.64 14.57 -2.62
N ILE A 208 8.84 13.73 -1.61
CA ILE A 208 10.09 12.98 -1.42
C ILE A 208 10.10 11.69 -2.24
N THR A 209 9.00 10.94 -2.20
CA THR A 209 8.94 9.57 -2.74
C THR A 209 8.41 9.52 -4.18
N GLY A 210 7.62 10.51 -4.60
CA GLY A 210 6.90 10.53 -5.87
C GLY A 210 7.83 10.46 -7.09
N LYS A 211 9.00 11.11 -7.03
CA LYS A 211 10.00 11.05 -8.10
C LYS A 211 10.57 9.65 -8.35
N TYR A 212 10.45 8.75 -7.37
CA TYR A 212 10.91 7.37 -7.52
C TYR A 212 9.76 6.47 -8.01
N LEU A 213 8.55 6.62 -7.50
CA LEU A 213 7.49 5.60 -7.62
C LEU A 213 6.78 5.55 -8.98
N GLY A 214 6.96 6.55 -9.84
CA GLY A 214 6.39 6.55 -11.19
C GLY A 214 4.87 6.75 -11.21
N ASN A 215 4.29 6.86 -12.42
CA ASN A 215 2.90 7.30 -12.64
C ASN A 215 1.96 6.21 -13.23
N ASN A 216 2.35 4.94 -13.21
CA ASN A 216 1.44 3.85 -13.57
C ASN A 216 0.52 3.52 -12.38
N ALA A 217 -0.63 2.88 -12.60
CA ALA A 217 -1.64 2.62 -11.56
C ALA A 217 -1.06 1.94 -10.29
N ILE A 218 -0.07 1.08 -10.49
CA ILE A 218 0.64 0.37 -9.44
C ILE A 218 1.49 1.33 -8.59
N GLY A 219 2.32 2.16 -9.23
CA GLY A 219 3.13 3.19 -8.59
C GLY A 219 2.29 4.19 -7.83
N ARG A 220 1.08 4.48 -8.31
CA ARG A 220 0.10 5.31 -7.59
C ARG A 220 -0.36 4.68 -6.29
N SER A 221 -0.78 3.41 -6.34
CA SER A 221 -1.22 2.67 -5.15
C SER A 221 -0.11 2.59 -4.09
N LEU A 222 1.12 2.31 -4.54
CA LEU A 222 2.29 2.27 -3.66
C LEU A 222 2.64 3.65 -3.09
N ALA A 223 2.54 4.73 -3.88
CA ALA A 223 2.78 6.10 -3.41
C ALA A 223 1.82 6.51 -2.30
N GLU A 224 0.52 6.29 -2.46
CA GLU A 224 -0.47 6.61 -1.42
C GLU A 224 -0.23 5.80 -0.14
N GLY A 225 -0.04 4.49 -0.25
CA GLY A 225 0.22 3.63 0.90
C GLY A 225 1.51 3.96 1.64
N VAL A 226 2.57 4.34 0.93
CA VAL A 226 3.82 4.81 1.52
C VAL A 226 3.64 6.15 2.23
N SER A 227 2.88 7.09 1.64
CA SER A 227 2.60 8.39 2.23
C SER A 227 1.80 8.27 3.53
N ASP A 228 0.79 7.39 3.56
CA ASP A 228 0.07 7.06 4.78
C ASP A 228 0.97 6.41 5.84
N TYR A 229 1.84 5.46 5.45
CA TYR A 229 2.81 4.86 6.37
C TYR A 229 3.70 5.92 7.02
N TYR A 230 4.28 6.86 6.26
CA TYR A 230 5.19 7.86 6.84
C TYR A 230 4.47 8.90 7.69
N ALA A 231 3.23 9.26 7.34
CA ALA A 231 2.38 10.09 8.19
C ALA A 231 2.15 9.42 9.55
N ALA A 232 1.73 8.16 9.57
CA ALA A 232 1.55 7.36 10.79
C ALA A 232 2.86 7.18 11.56
N SER A 233 3.95 6.93 10.84
CA SER A 233 5.27 6.73 11.43
C SER A 233 5.79 8.00 12.11
N LEU A 234 5.50 9.20 11.59
CA LEU A 234 5.90 10.46 12.26
C LEU A 234 5.15 10.67 13.58
N LEU A 235 3.91 10.19 13.67
CA LEU A 235 3.12 10.18 14.91
C LEU A 235 3.49 9.03 15.85
N ASN A 236 4.20 8.01 15.34
CA ASN A 236 4.32 6.71 16.01
C ASN A 236 2.94 6.17 16.44
N HIS A 237 1.95 6.30 15.54
CA HIS A 237 0.56 5.97 15.82
C HIS A 237 -0.13 5.39 14.56
N PRO A 238 -0.82 4.24 14.64
CA PRO A 238 -1.39 3.57 13.46
C PRO A 238 -2.72 4.18 12.97
N GLU A 239 -3.32 5.11 13.71
CA GLU A 239 -4.60 5.71 13.36
C GLU A 239 -4.36 7.07 12.69
N LEU A 240 -4.97 7.30 11.54
CA LEU A 240 -4.89 8.54 10.76
C LEU A 240 -6.29 9.09 10.45
N TYR A 241 -6.33 10.38 10.10
CA TYR A 241 -7.54 11.08 9.65
C TYR A 241 -8.69 11.02 10.66
N THR A 242 -8.35 11.15 11.94
CA THR A 242 -9.32 11.16 13.05
C THR A 242 -9.26 12.48 13.81
N HIS A 243 -10.25 12.74 14.66
CA HIS A 243 -10.25 13.91 15.54
C HIS A 243 -9.00 14.03 16.45
N LYS A 244 -8.23 12.95 16.65
CA LYS A 244 -6.97 12.98 17.41
C LYS A 244 -5.78 13.43 16.57
N THR A 245 -5.78 13.08 15.29
CA THR A 245 -4.68 13.33 14.35
C THR A 245 -4.93 14.54 13.45
N CYS A 246 -6.20 14.95 13.32
CA CYS A 246 -6.63 16.23 12.78
C CYS A 246 -7.86 16.75 13.54
N GLU A 247 -7.70 17.86 14.28
CA GLU A 247 -8.77 18.48 15.08
C GLU A 247 -9.97 18.93 14.22
N ALA A 248 -9.72 19.29 12.95
CA ALA A 248 -10.77 19.72 12.03
C ALA A 248 -11.70 18.58 11.57
N VAL A 249 -11.36 17.31 11.84
CA VAL A 249 -12.24 16.15 11.63
C VAL A 249 -13.34 16.13 12.70
N LYS A 250 -14.57 16.50 12.34
CA LYS A 250 -15.72 16.48 13.25
C LYS A 250 -16.09 15.03 13.66
N ARG A 251 -16.16 14.77 14.98
CA ARG A 251 -16.55 13.48 15.60
C ARG A 251 -17.86 12.84 15.11
N GLN A 252 -18.74 13.58 14.44
CA GLN A 252 -20.08 13.12 14.00
C GLN A 252 -20.12 12.53 12.58
N LEU A 253 -19.03 12.64 11.81
CA LEU A 253 -18.95 12.02 10.50
C LEU A 253 -18.39 10.60 10.65
N LEU A 254 -19.19 9.60 10.31
CA LEU A 254 -18.86 8.17 10.23
C LEU A 254 -17.79 7.90 9.15
N VAL A 255 -16.61 8.51 9.26
CA VAL A 255 -15.41 8.04 8.57
C VAL A 255 -14.89 6.91 9.44
N SER A 256 -15.04 5.67 8.98
CA SER A 256 -14.39 4.54 9.64
C SER A 256 -12.91 4.89 9.80
N SER A 257 -12.41 4.95 11.04
CA SER A 257 -11.02 5.29 11.35
C SER A 257 -10.07 4.51 10.43
N PHE A 258 -9.23 5.23 9.66
CA PHE A 258 -8.18 4.61 8.86
C PHE A 258 -7.07 4.16 9.82
N ARG A 259 -6.92 2.85 9.95
CA ARG A 259 -6.06 2.23 10.95
C ARG A 259 -5.17 1.20 10.27
N LEU A 260 -3.87 1.43 10.39
CA LEU A 260 -2.83 0.60 9.81
C LEU A 260 -2.57 -0.68 10.64
N ASP A 261 -3.12 -0.77 11.85
CA ASP A 261 -2.99 -1.94 12.73
C ASP A 261 -4.21 -2.87 12.66
N LYS A 262 -5.08 -2.69 11.66
CA LYS A 262 -6.20 -3.62 11.42
C LYS A 262 -5.72 -4.87 10.69
N GLU A 263 -6.47 -5.94 10.88
CA GLU A 263 -6.29 -7.17 10.11
C GLU A 263 -6.50 -6.88 8.61
N ILE A 264 -5.56 -7.35 7.79
CA ILE A 264 -5.59 -7.21 6.34
C ILE A 264 -5.70 -8.57 5.68
N GLY A 265 -6.34 -8.60 4.51
CA GLY A 265 -6.54 -9.82 3.74
C GLY A 265 -5.26 -10.30 3.04
N PHE A 266 -5.46 -10.98 1.92
CA PHE A 266 -4.38 -11.43 1.06
C PHE A 266 -4.11 -10.39 -0.03
N TYR A 267 -2.86 -10.32 -0.47
CA TYR A 267 -2.48 -9.54 -1.64
C TYR A 267 -3.27 -10.01 -2.86
N ASP A 268 -3.97 -9.08 -3.48
CA ASP A 268 -4.63 -9.25 -4.77
C ASP A 268 -3.99 -8.27 -5.76
N ALA A 269 -3.50 -8.78 -6.89
CA ALA A 269 -2.92 -7.94 -7.95
C ALA A 269 -3.92 -6.88 -8.47
N THR A 270 -5.24 -7.08 -8.26
CA THR A 270 -6.21 -6.05 -8.62
C THR A 270 -6.12 -4.79 -7.76
N ILE A 271 -5.56 -4.86 -6.54
CA ILE A 271 -5.26 -3.71 -5.66
C ILE A 271 -4.36 -2.69 -6.36
N GLU A 272 -3.48 -3.17 -7.24
CA GLU A 272 -2.57 -2.31 -7.99
C GLU A 272 -3.19 -1.75 -9.27
N SER A 273 -4.20 -2.43 -9.81
CA SER A 273 -4.91 -2.01 -11.02
C SER A 273 -6.08 -1.04 -10.72
N ASP A 274 -6.62 -1.10 -9.50
CA ASP A 274 -7.74 -0.29 -9.04
C ASP A 274 -7.42 0.25 -7.64
N PHE A 275 -6.61 1.31 -7.60
CA PHE A 275 -6.14 1.95 -6.36
C PHE A 275 -7.28 2.33 -5.39
N LYS A 276 -8.54 2.37 -5.85
CA LYS A 276 -9.71 2.69 -5.03
C LYS A 276 -10.27 1.52 -4.23
N LYS A 277 -9.85 0.28 -4.51
CA LYS A 277 -10.44 -0.93 -3.89
C LYS A 277 -9.89 -1.28 -2.52
N ASP A 278 -8.60 -1.05 -2.26
CA ASP A 278 -7.98 -1.42 -0.98
C ASP A 278 -6.80 -0.50 -0.60
N PHE A 279 -7.13 0.70 -0.14
CA PHE A 279 -6.14 1.67 0.35
C PHE A 279 -5.44 1.23 1.64
N ALA A 280 -5.97 0.23 2.36
CA ALA A 280 -5.45 -0.15 3.67
C ALA A 280 -4.37 -1.23 3.59
N PHE A 281 -4.36 -2.07 2.55
CA PHE A 281 -3.45 -3.22 2.46
C PHE A 281 -1.97 -2.82 2.59
N ILE A 282 -1.45 -1.98 1.67
CA ILE A 282 -0.05 -1.57 1.64
C ILE A 282 0.41 -0.91 2.96
N PRO A 283 -0.25 0.17 3.44
CA PRO A 283 0.21 0.85 4.65
C PRO A 283 0.11 -0.02 5.90
N SER A 284 -0.91 -0.89 5.99
CA SER A 284 -1.04 -1.80 7.14
C SER A 284 0.01 -2.90 7.13
N LEU A 285 0.35 -3.44 5.95
CA LEU A 285 1.42 -4.43 5.82
C LEU A 285 2.77 -3.81 6.20
N LEU A 286 3.03 -2.56 5.78
CA LEU A 286 4.22 -1.80 6.19
C LEU A 286 4.24 -1.48 7.69
N TRP A 287 3.06 -1.28 8.30
CA TRP A 287 2.94 -1.10 9.74
C TRP A 287 3.25 -2.37 10.52
N GLN A 288 2.74 -3.53 10.09
CA GLN A 288 3.11 -4.82 10.69
C GLN A 288 4.61 -5.10 10.56
N TYR A 289 5.19 -4.80 9.39
CA TYR A 289 6.64 -4.83 9.17
C TYR A 289 7.38 -3.98 10.20
N ARG A 290 6.93 -2.74 10.41
CA ARG A 290 7.49 -1.79 11.36
C ARG A 290 7.42 -2.28 12.81
N GLU A 291 6.29 -2.84 13.23
CA GLU A 291 6.14 -3.39 14.58
C GLU A 291 7.12 -4.53 14.86
N LEU A 292 7.48 -5.30 13.83
CA LEU A 292 8.45 -6.38 13.95
C LEU A 292 9.91 -5.89 13.94
N VAL A 293 10.28 -5.03 12.99
CA VAL A 293 11.69 -4.63 12.79
C VAL A 293 12.11 -3.38 13.58
N GLY A 294 11.15 -2.64 14.11
CA GLY A 294 11.35 -1.37 14.82
C GLY A 294 11.31 -0.14 13.91
N SER A 295 10.89 0.99 14.49
CA SER A 295 10.54 2.21 13.76
C SER A 295 11.66 2.80 12.90
N GLU A 296 12.88 2.90 13.44
CA GLU A 296 14.01 3.49 12.73
C GLU A 296 14.43 2.64 11.53
N LEU A 297 14.59 1.33 11.75
CA LEU A 297 14.96 0.41 10.69
C LEU A 297 13.89 0.40 9.61
N ALA A 298 12.61 0.37 9.99
CA ALA A 298 11.52 0.35 9.04
C ALA A 298 11.49 1.59 8.14
N ASP A 299 11.57 2.78 8.73
CA ASP A 299 11.60 4.03 7.96
C ASP A 299 12.80 4.08 7.01
N VAL A 300 13.97 3.60 7.45
CA VAL A 300 15.18 3.58 6.61
C VAL A 300 15.06 2.58 5.46
N THR A 301 14.65 1.35 5.72
CA THR A 301 14.62 0.28 4.71
C THR A 301 13.48 0.45 3.74
N ILE A 302 12.33 0.98 4.15
CA ILE A 302 11.22 1.37 3.26
C ILE A 302 11.71 2.47 2.31
N PHE A 303 12.39 3.49 2.83
CA PHE A 303 12.98 4.53 1.99
C PHE A 303 14.02 3.97 1.02
N GLN A 304 14.91 3.09 1.47
CA GLN A 304 15.87 2.40 0.60
C GLN A 304 15.17 1.56 -0.47
N ALA A 305 14.07 0.88 -0.14
CA ALA A 305 13.31 0.10 -1.12
C ALA A 305 12.71 1.01 -2.19
N ILE A 306 12.05 2.10 -1.78
CA ILE A 306 11.48 3.11 -2.70
C ILE A 306 12.54 3.67 -3.65
N THR A 307 13.74 3.95 -3.16
CA THR A 307 14.81 4.55 -3.99
C THR A 307 15.53 3.55 -4.89
N LYS A 308 15.55 2.25 -4.53
CA LYS A 308 16.29 1.21 -5.26
C LYS A 308 15.45 0.39 -6.24
N THR A 309 14.13 0.32 -6.08
CA THR A 309 13.27 -0.41 -7.04
C THR A 309 13.23 0.37 -8.37
N ASN A 310 13.19 -0.27 -9.54
CA ASN A 310 13.14 0.46 -10.82
C ASN A 310 11.70 0.90 -11.13
N ALA A 311 11.45 2.18 -11.47
CA ALA A 311 10.11 2.76 -11.72
C ALA A 311 9.24 1.98 -12.74
N GLY A 312 9.86 1.31 -13.72
CA GLY A 312 9.16 0.50 -14.73
C GLY A 312 8.72 -0.89 -14.25
N ASP A 313 9.31 -1.40 -13.17
CA ASP A 313 9.16 -2.79 -12.69
C ASP A 313 8.50 -2.86 -11.29
N ARG A 314 7.94 -1.76 -10.79
CA ARG A 314 7.46 -1.64 -9.40
C ARG A 314 6.08 -2.25 -9.21
N PHE A 315 5.94 -3.57 -9.34
CA PHE A 315 4.85 -4.25 -8.66
C PHE A 315 5.21 -4.43 -7.18
N PHE A 316 4.18 -4.52 -6.34
CA PHE A 316 4.30 -4.64 -4.90
C PHE A 316 5.21 -5.81 -4.49
N PRO A 317 5.18 -6.99 -5.15
CA PRO A 317 6.14 -8.06 -4.86
C PRO A 317 7.62 -7.67 -5.06
N GLU A 318 7.95 -6.91 -6.09
CA GLU A 318 9.31 -6.45 -6.42
C GLU A 318 9.77 -5.38 -5.41
N PHE A 319 8.84 -4.52 -4.99
CA PHE A 319 9.08 -3.61 -3.87
C PHE A 319 9.40 -4.38 -2.58
N ILE A 320 8.63 -5.44 -2.27
CA ILE A 320 8.84 -6.28 -1.08
C ILE A 320 10.16 -7.04 -1.16
N GLU A 321 10.58 -7.51 -2.34
CA GLU A 321 11.90 -8.09 -2.56
C GLU A 321 13.02 -7.09 -2.23
N THR A 322 12.87 -5.85 -2.72
CA THR A 322 13.83 -4.77 -2.45
C THR A 322 13.86 -4.40 -0.96
N LEU A 323 12.69 -4.43 -0.30
CA LEU A 323 12.55 -4.17 1.14
C LEU A 323 13.21 -5.26 1.98
N SER A 324 12.97 -6.54 1.67
CA SER A 324 13.59 -7.68 2.34
C SER A 324 15.11 -7.65 2.18
N SER A 325 15.60 -7.38 0.96
CA SER A 325 17.03 -7.22 0.68
C SER A 325 17.67 -6.02 1.40
N SER A 326 16.96 -4.89 1.48
CA SER A 326 17.43 -3.69 2.20
C SER A 326 17.49 -3.94 3.71
N LEU A 327 16.48 -4.60 4.28
CA LEU A 327 16.49 -5.02 5.68
C LEU A 327 17.67 -5.93 6.00
N PHE A 328 17.87 -6.98 5.19
CA PHE A 328 19.00 -7.90 5.36
C PHE A 328 20.33 -7.14 5.38
N THR A 329 20.52 -6.24 4.41
CA THR A 329 21.74 -5.46 4.28
C THR A 329 21.99 -4.56 5.49
N GLU A 330 20.97 -3.83 5.96
CA GLU A 330 21.10 -2.95 7.12
C GLU A 330 21.30 -3.72 8.43
N LEU A 331 20.59 -4.82 8.64
CA LEU A 331 20.80 -5.67 9.80
C LEU A 331 22.16 -6.35 9.80
N LYS A 332 22.63 -6.81 8.64
CA LYS A 332 23.95 -7.43 8.51
C LYS A 332 25.06 -6.46 8.93
N LYS A 333 24.95 -5.18 8.52
CA LYS A 333 25.89 -4.12 8.93
C LYS A 333 25.86 -3.87 10.44
N ARG A 334 24.66 -3.83 11.04
CA ARG A 334 24.46 -3.43 12.44
C ARG A 334 24.71 -4.56 13.45
N SER A 335 24.35 -5.79 13.09
CA SER A 335 24.22 -6.90 14.04
C SER A 335 24.74 -8.25 13.53
N GLY A 336 25.37 -8.29 12.35
CA GLY A 336 25.92 -9.51 11.76
C GLY A 336 24.91 -10.32 10.94
N GLU A 337 25.44 -11.29 10.19
CA GLU A 337 24.68 -12.02 9.18
C GLU A 337 23.62 -12.96 9.76
N GLU A 338 23.93 -13.71 10.81
CA GLU A 338 23.00 -14.67 11.41
C GLU A 338 21.73 -13.99 11.94
N ARG A 339 21.89 -12.84 12.62
CA ARG A 339 20.73 -12.07 13.10
C ARG A 339 19.93 -11.46 11.96
N ALA A 340 20.60 -11.06 10.87
CA ALA A 340 19.91 -10.57 9.68
C ALA A 340 19.07 -11.67 9.01
N LYS A 341 19.65 -12.88 8.84
CA LYS A 341 18.92 -14.06 8.32
C LYS A 341 17.71 -14.39 9.19
N GLY A 342 17.91 -14.47 10.51
CA GLY A 342 16.85 -14.79 11.47
C GLY A 342 15.69 -13.79 11.43
N MET A 343 15.98 -12.49 11.40
CA MET A 343 14.94 -11.46 11.35
C MET A 343 14.20 -11.42 10.01
N VAL A 344 14.91 -11.58 8.88
CA VAL A 344 14.26 -11.66 7.57
C VAL A 344 13.33 -12.88 7.52
N LEU A 345 13.78 -14.03 8.00
CA LEU A 345 12.95 -15.24 8.06
C LEU A 345 11.73 -15.06 8.96
N GLU A 346 11.90 -14.45 10.13
CA GLU A 346 10.79 -14.13 11.02
C GLU A 346 9.77 -13.21 10.35
N LEU A 347 10.24 -12.22 9.59
CA LEU A 347 9.41 -11.30 8.83
C LEU A 347 8.64 -11.98 7.69
N GLU A 348 9.29 -12.86 6.91
CA GLU A 348 8.62 -13.65 5.88
C GLU A 348 7.43 -14.41 6.49
N ASN A 349 7.68 -15.11 7.61
CA ASN A 349 6.69 -15.98 8.26
C ASN A 349 5.56 -15.23 8.97
N LYS A 350 5.85 -14.06 9.56
CA LYS A 350 4.87 -13.32 10.38
C LYS A 350 4.13 -12.24 9.62
N VAL A 351 4.69 -11.69 8.55
CA VAL A 351 4.13 -10.53 7.85
C VAL A 351 3.88 -10.83 6.38
N TRP A 352 4.88 -11.28 5.61
CA TRP A 352 4.71 -11.38 4.15
C TRP A 352 3.83 -12.58 3.72
N VAL A 353 4.22 -13.79 4.10
CA VAL A 353 3.56 -15.02 3.65
C VAL A 353 2.11 -15.12 4.12
N PRO A 354 1.75 -14.77 5.37
CA PRO A 354 0.35 -14.77 5.80
C PRO A 354 -0.57 -13.93 4.91
N HIS A 355 -0.02 -12.90 4.26
CA HIS A 355 -0.75 -12.00 3.37
C HIS A 355 -0.51 -12.32 1.88
N GLY A 356 0.01 -13.49 1.54
CA GLY A 356 0.17 -13.95 0.14
C GLY A 356 1.26 -13.20 -0.64
N VAL A 357 2.21 -12.58 0.07
CA VAL A 357 3.35 -11.88 -0.50
C VAL A 357 4.60 -12.72 -0.27
N TYR A 358 5.39 -12.94 -1.32
CA TYR A 358 6.57 -13.81 -1.26
C TYR A 358 7.79 -13.10 -1.82
N SER A 359 8.79 -12.86 -0.98
CA SER A 359 10.14 -12.50 -1.43
C SER A 359 10.87 -13.73 -1.96
N LYS A 360 12.05 -13.53 -2.53
CA LYS A 360 12.99 -14.58 -2.92
C LYS A 360 13.37 -15.49 -1.77
N VAL A 361 13.42 -14.97 -0.54
CA VAL A 361 13.68 -15.78 0.65
C VAL A 361 12.54 -16.79 0.83
N SER A 362 11.29 -16.33 0.81
CA SER A 362 10.12 -17.22 0.87
C SER A 362 10.03 -18.17 -0.32
N GLN A 363 10.32 -17.70 -1.53
CA GLN A 363 10.31 -18.53 -2.74
C GLN A 363 11.34 -19.65 -2.68
N ASN A 364 12.51 -19.41 -2.08
CA ASN A 364 13.51 -20.45 -1.89
C ASN A 364 13.09 -21.49 -0.84
N GLN A 365 12.32 -21.07 0.18
CA GLN A 365 11.76 -21.94 1.23
C GLN A 365 10.44 -22.61 0.84
N SER A 366 9.90 -22.27 -0.31
CA SER A 366 8.65 -22.82 -0.77
C SER A 366 8.84 -24.26 -1.23
N VAL A 367 7.85 -25.10 -0.99
CA VAL A 367 7.73 -26.44 -1.57
C VAL A 367 7.84 -26.44 -3.10
N PHE A 368 7.51 -25.33 -3.75
CA PHE A 368 7.63 -25.18 -5.20
C PHE A 368 9.09 -25.00 -5.66
N SER A 369 10.01 -24.63 -4.76
CA SER A 369 11.43 -24.45 -5.09
C SER A 369 12.07 -25.76 -5.55
N VAL A 370 11.69 -26.88 -4.92
CA VAL A 370 12.19 -28.24 -5.24
C VAL A 370 11.47 -28.91 -6.41
N PHE A 371 10.41 -28.30 -6.95
CA PHE A 371 9.69 -28.87 -8.09
C PHE A 371 10.51 -28.77 -9.38
N PRO A 372 10.38 -29.73 -10.32
CA PRO A 372 11.06 -29.64 -11.61
C PRO A 372 10.78 -28.31 -12.33
N LYS A 373 11.80 -27.71 -12.97
CA LYS A 373 11.65 -26.49 -13.78
C LYS A 373 11.49 -26.79 -15.27
N THR A 374 11.12 -28.02 -15.60
CA THR A 374 10.97 -28.51 -16.97
C THR A 374 9.64 -29.20 -17.17
N SER A 375 9.25 -29.38 -18.43
CA SER A 375 8.15 -30.28 -18.76
C SER A 375 8.65 -31.73 -18.73
N ILE A 376 7.88 -32.61 -18.09
CA ILE A 376 8.24 -34.03 -17.95
C ILE A 376 7.17 -34.89 -18.63
N ARG A 377 7.60 -35.79 -19.52
CA ARG A 377 6.73 -36.79 -20.13
C ARG A 377 6.95 -38.14 -19.47
N VAL A 378 5.86 -38.81 -19.11
CA VAL A 378 5.89 -40.14 -18.52
C VAL A 378 4.87 -41.05 -19.21
N PRO A 379 5.17 -42.34 -19.40
CA PRO A 379 4.17 -43.32 -19.84
C PRO A 379 2.99 -43.36 -18.87
N ASN A 380 1.79 -43.59 -19.39
CA ASN A 380 0.63 -43.77 -18.54
C ASN A 380 0.63 -45.17 -17.88
N SER A 381 0.45 -45.21 -16.56
CA SER A 381 0.40 -46.45 -15.77
C SER A 381 -0.92 -47.21 -15.87
N ASP A 382 -1.95 -46.66 -16.52
CA ASP A 382 -3.26 -47.29 -16.63
C ASP A 382 -3.38 -48.22 -17.85
N GLU A 383 -3.26 -49.52 -17.61
CA GLU A 383 -3.31 -50.57 -18.64
C GLU A 383 -4.58 -50.53 -19.51
N LYS A 384 -5.74 -50.21 -18.92
CA LYS A 384 -7.01 -50.14 -19.68
C LYS A 384 -7.01 -49.04 -20.74
N SER A 385 -6.26 -47.97 -20.50
CA SER A 385 -6.17 -46.89 -21.47
C SER A 385 -5.34 -47.25 -22.70
N ASN A 386 -4.49 -48.28 -22.61
CA ASN A 386 -3.76 -48.79 -23.78
C ASN A 386 -4.70 -49.47 -24.80
N GLU A 387 -5.89 -49.92 -24.39
CA GLU A 387 -6.88 -50.53 -25.28
C GLU A 387 -7.38 -49.55 -26.35
N PHE A 388 -7.35 -48.25 -26.07
CA PHE A 388 -7.77 -47.19 -27.01
C PHE A 388 -6.67 -46.18 -27.36
N CYS A 389 -5.52 -46.22 -26.67
CA CYS A 389 -4.33 -45.41 -26.96
C CYS A 389 -3.19 -46.24 -27.57
N ASN A 390 -3.49 -46.86 -28.71
CA ASN A 390 -2.74 -47.98 -29.29
C ASN A 390 -1.29 -47.65 -29.73
N THR A 391 -1.00 -46.39 -30.04
CA THR A 391 0.34 -45.95 -30.51
C THR A 391 1.07 -45.05 -29.52
N LYS A 392 0.34 -44.26 -28.75
CA LYS A 392 0.93 -43.32 -27.79
C LYS A 392 0.00 -43.12 -26.61
N ASN A 393 0.49 -43.35 -25.40
CA ASN A 393 -0.23 -43.12 -24.16
C ASN A 393 0.71 -42.54 -23.09
N GLU A 394 0.80 -41.22 -23.03
CA GLU A 394 1.71 -40.51 -22.13
C GLU A 394 1.01 -39.35 -21.44
N LEU A 395 1.53 -38.99 -20.26
CA LEU A 395 1.19 -37.76 -19.58
C LEU A 395 2.35 -36.76 -19.72
N GLU A 396 2.03 -35.52 -20.07
CA GLU A 396 2.99 -34.43 -20.25
C GLU A 396 2.71 -33.34 -19.20
N PHE A 397 3.54 -33.29 -18.15
CA PHE A 397 3.40 -32.39 -17.00
C PHE A 397 4.22 -31.10 -17.17
N TYR A 398 3.63 -29.94 -16.86
CA TYR A 398 4.25 -28.62 -17.00
C TYR A 398 4.70 -28.05 -15.65
N TRP A 399 5.73 -28.65 -15.05
CA TRP A 399 6.17 -28.26 -13.71
C TRP A 399 6.75 -26.84 -13.60
N LYS A 400 7.35 -26.34 -14.69
CA LYS A 400 7.92 -24.98 -14.75
C LYS A 400 6.93 -23.85 -14.44
N GLU A 401 5.63 -24.12 -14.57
CA GLU A 401 4.56 -23.13 -14.39
C GLU A 401 4.03 -23.10 -12.95
N VAL A 402 4.37 -24.10 -12.13
CA VAL A 402 3.84 -24.24 -10.77
C VAL A 402 4.62 -23.38 -9.79
N ASN A 403 3.94 -22.48 -9.10
CA ASN A 403 4.52 -21.57 -8.11
C ASN A 403 3.45 -21.11 -7.09
N GLU A 404 3.81 -20.22 -6.18
CA GLU A 404 2.94 -19.72 -5.11
C GLU A 404 1.76 -18.91 -5.65
N ARG A 405 1.97 -18.17 -6.75
CA ARG A 405 0.94 -17.35 -7.42
C ARG A 405 0.01 -18.22 -8.25
N GLU A 406 0.56 -19.26 -8.88
CA GLU A 406 -0.16 -20.22 -9.70
C GLU A 406 0.13 -21.66 -9.27
N PRO A 407 -0.44 -22.12 -8.13
CA PRO A 407 -0.18 -23.44 -7.56
C PRO A 407 -1.05 -24.50 -8.27
N THR A 408 -0.98 -24.51 -9.60
CA THR A 408 -1.74 -25.41 -10.47
C THR A 408 -0.79 -26.14 -11.40
N LEU A 409 -0.68 -27.45 -11.23
CA LEU A 409 0.06 -28.30 -12.16
C LEU A 409 -0.83 -28.64 -13.36
N ARG A 410 -0.50 -28.06 -14.51
CA ARG A 410 -1.14 -28.41 -15.78
C ARG A 410 -0.47 -29.63 -16.39
N PHE A 411 -1.26 -30.47 -17.05
CA PHE A 411 -0.73 -31.55 -17.85
C PHE A 411 -1.69 -31.98 -18.96
N TYR A 412 -1.13 -32.58 -20.01
CA TYR A 412 -1.93 -33.25 -21.04
C TYR A 412 -1.87 -34.75 -20.86
N TRP A 413 -3.01 -35.41 -21.03
CA TRP A 413 -3.05 -36.81 -21.41
C TRP A 413 -3.02 -36.89 -22.93
N ASN A 414 -1.90 -37.38 -23.46
CA ASN A 414 -1.69 -37.58 -24.88
C ASN A 414 -2.03 -39.04 -25.25
N CYS A 415 -3.03 -39.20 -26.11
CA CYS A 415 -3.48 -40.49 -26.64
C CYS A 415 -3.45 -40.43 -28.17
N ASN A 416 -2.47 -41.09 -28.80
CA ASN A 416 -2.22 -41.00 -30.24
C ASN A 416 -2.08 -39.53 -30.70
N GLN A 417 -3.00 -39.04 -31.53
CA GLN A 417 -3.06 -37.66 -32.06
C GLN A 417 -3.89 -36.70 -31.18
N VAL A 418 -4.55 -37.21 -30.13
CA VAL A 418 -5.50 -36.48 -29.29
C VAL A 418 -4.85 -36.08 -27.97
N LYS A 419 -5.16 -34.88 -27.50
CA LYS A 419 -4.73 -34.36 -26.21
C LYS A 419 -5.93 -33.96 -25.37
N LEU A 420 -5.96 -34.39 -24.11
CA LEU A 420 -6.94 -33.95 -23.14
C LEU A 420 -6.26 -33.17 -22.00
N PRO A 421 -6.58 -31.88 -21.82
CA PRO A 421 -5.98 -31.06 -20.78
C PRO A 421 -6.60 -31.33 -19.40
N LEU A 422 -5.73 -31.54 -18.42
CA LEU A 422 -6.06 -31.77 -17.02
C LEU A 422 -5.25 -30.82 -16.14
N VAL A 423 -5.75 -30.59 -14.93
CA VAL A 423 -5.07 -29.77 -13.92
C VAL A 423 -5.12 -30.44 -12.57
N ILE A 424 -4.05 -30.31 -11.80
CA ILE A 424 -4.05 -30.55 -10.36
C ILE A 424 -3.93 -29.19 -9.69
N GLN A 425 -5.03 -28.71 -9.14
CA GLN A 425 -5.09 -27.46 -8.39
C GLN A 425 -4.72 -27.76 -6.93
N MET A 426 -3.59 -27.27 -6.46
CA MET A 426 -3.18 -27.46 -5.07
C MET A 426 -4.05 -26.61 -4.14
N GLU A 427 -4.28 -27.08 -2.92
CA GLU A 427 -5.14 -26.36 -1.97
C GLU A 427 -4.49 -25.04 -1.55
N GLN A 428 -5.21 -23.93 -1.73
CA GLN A 428 -4.78 -22.55 -1.41
C GLN A 428 -5.34 -22.06 -0.08
N THR A 429 -5.80 -22.96 0.79
CA THR A 429 -6.49 -22.58 2.04
C THR A 429 -5.62 -21.75 2.99
N SER A 430 -4.29 -21.90 2.93
CA SER A 430 -3.34 -21.02 3.60
C SER A 430 -2.03 -20.93 2.80
N PRO A 431 -1.56 -19.71 2.45
CA PRO A 431 -0.22 -19.45 1.93
C PRO A 431 0.92 -20.11 2.71
N MET A 432 0.78 -20.19 4.04
CA MET A 432 1.79 -20.80 4.92
C MET A 432 2.00 -22.28 4.63
N ASN A 433 1.01 -22.96 4.06
CA ASN A 433 1.13 -24.38 3.68
C ASN A 433 2.15 -24.60 2.55
N TYR A 434 2.59 -23.54 1.87
CA TYR A 434 3.61 -23.61 0.83
C TYR A 434 5.02 -23.53 1.36
N LEU A 435 5.24 -23.16 2.62
CA LEU A 435 6.58 -23.13 3.20
C LEU A 435 7.01 -24.53 3.67
N PHE A 436 8.31 -24.84 3.55
CA PHE A 436 8.89 -26.02 4.17
C PHE A 436 8.73 -25.94 5.69
N SER A 437 7.74 -26.64 6.23
CA SER A 437 7.61 -26.89 7.67
C SER A 437 8.13 -28.29 8.00
N SER A 438 8.63 -28.48 9.22
CA SER A 438 9.14 -29.78 9.69
C SER A 438 8.12 -30.92 9.61
N ASN A 439 6.83 -30.60 9.47
CA ASN A 439 5.73 -31.56 9.46
C ASN A 439 5.08 -31.72 8.08
N LEU A 440 5.56 -31.00 7.06
CA LEU A 440 4.96 -31.02 5.74
C LEU A 440 5.47 -32.21 4.92
N HIS A 441 4.76 -33.35 5.03
CA HIS A 441 5.09 -34.56 4.27
C HIS A 441 4.43 -34.63 2.89
N PHE A 442 3.38 -33.85 2.67
CA PHE A 442 2.68 -33.79 1.39
C PHE A 442 1.92 -32.49 1.19
N LEU A 443 1.63 -32.16 -0.06
CA LEU A 443 0.65 -31.15 -0.44
C LEU A 443 -0.63 -31.80 -0.96
N ASN A 444 -1.78 -31.26 -0.57
CA ASN A 444 -3.06 -31.66 -1.12
C ASN A 444 -3.35 -30.90 -2.42
N GLY A 445 -4.02 -31.57 -3.35
CA GLY A 445 -4.58 -30.95 -4.52
C GLY A 445 -5.79 -31.69 -5.05
N LYS A 446 -6.42 -31.10 -6.07
CA LYS A 446 -7.61 -31.63 -6.72
C LYS A 446 -7.35 -31.79 -8.20
N LEU A 447 -7.46 -33.01 -8.69
CA LEU A 447 -7.47 -33.31 -10.12
C LEU A 447 -8.81 -32.89 -10.73
N LYS A 448 -8.76 -32.12 -11.82
CA LYS A 448 -9.92 -31.65 -12.59
C LYS A 448 -9.60 -31.62 -14.09
N PHE A 449 -10.63 -31.52 -14.91
CA PHE A 449 -10.46 -31.07 -16.29
C PHE A 449 -10.04 -29.59 -16.32
N ALA A 450 -9.15 -29.22 -17.25
CA ALA A 450 -8.70 -27.83 -17.36
C ALA A 450 -9.77 -26.87 -17.88
N SER A 451 -10.83 -27.40 -18.50
CA SER A 451 -11.94 -26.63 -19.06
C SER A 451 -13.28 -27.11 -18.53
N ILE A 452 -14.16 -26.16 -18.22
CA ILE A 452 -15.58 -26.41 -17.92
C ILE A 452 -16.34 -27.07 -19.07
N SER A 453 -15.84 -26.93 -20.31
CA SER A 453 -16.42 -27.51 -21.53
C SER A 453 -15.59 -28.69 -22.06
N ALA A 454 -14.85 -29.39 -21.20
CA ALA A 454 -14.02 -30.54 -21.58
C ALA A 454 -14.80 -31.71 -22.20
N ASN A 455 -16.14 -31.72 -22.13
CA ASN A 455 -16.98 -32.68 -22.85
C ASN A 455 -17.18 -32.33 -24.34
N LYS A 456 -16.69 -31.18 -24.81
CA LYS A 456 -16.82 -30.74 -26.20
C LYS A 456 -15.46 -30.85 -26.92
N PRO A 457 -15.28 -31.85 -27.80
CA PRO A 457 -14.03 -31.98 -28.56
C PRO A 457 -13.85 -30.77 -29.48
N ASN A 458 -12.59 -30.45 -29.80
CA ASN A 458 -12.28 -29.38 -30.75
C ASN A 458 -12.86 -29.73 -32.13
N PRO A 459 -13.71 -28.87 -32.73
CA PRO A 459 -14.37 -29.16 -34.01
C PRO A 459 -13.38 -29.28 -35.18
N LYS A 460 -12.14 -28.81 -35.02
CA LYS A 460 -11.06 -28.94 -36.03
C LYS A 460 -10.45 -30.34 -36.08
N LEU A 461 -10.70 -31.20 -35.11
CA LEU A 461 -10.23 -32.59 -35.14
C LEU A 461 -11.02 -33.42 -36.16
N SER A 462 -10.40 -34.46 -36.74
CA SER A 462 -11.12 -35.45 -37.54
C SER A 462 -12.21 -36.13 -36.71
N LYS A 463 -13.26 -36.66 -37.36
CA LYS A 463 -14.36 -37.36 -36.66
C LYS A 463 -13.85 -38.48 -35.76
N GLU A 464 -12.88 -39.26 -36.24
CA GLU A 464 -12.22 -40.33 -35.47
C GLU A 464 -11.53 -39.79 -34.21
N ASN A 465 -10.79 -38.69 -34.32
CA ASN A 465 -10.11 -38.06 -33.18
C ASN A 465 -11.10 -37.40 -32.21
N GLN A 466 -12.25 -36.92 -32.68
CA GLN A 466 -13.32 -36.43 -31.80
C GLN A 466 -13.96 -37.58 -31.00
N VAL A 467 -14.16 -38.74 -31.63
CA VAL A 467 -14.65 -39.96 -30.94
C VAL A 467 -13.64 -40.42 -29.89
N LEU A 468 -12.36 -40.49 -30.25
CA LEU A 468 -11.29 -40.86 -29.31
C LEU A 468 -11.20 -39.87 -28.13
N TYR A 469 -11.31 -38.57 -28.38
CA TYR A 469 -11.35 -37.55 -27.33
C TYR A 469 -12.50 -37.78 -26.34
N LEU A 470 -13.71 -38.04 -26.85
CA LEU A 470 -14.88 -38.31 -26.01
C LEU A 470 -14.74 -39.61 -25.23
N GLN A 471 -14.13 -40.64 -25.84
CA GLN A 471 -13.82 -41.90 -25.17
C GLN A 471 -12.85 -41.68 -24.01
N MET A 472 -11.78 -40.90 -24.20
CA MET A 472 -10.86 -40.51 -23.12
C MET A 472 -11.56 -39.72 -22.02
N TYR A 473 -12.35 -38.71 -22.40
CA TYR A 473 -13.09 -37.86 -21.47
C TYR A 473 -14.01 -38.68 -20.56
N ASN A 474 -14.84 -39.54 -21.16
CA ASN A 474 -15.78 -40.40 -20.41
C ASN A 474 -15.02 -41.39 -19.52
N TYR A 475 -13.94 -41.99 -20.03
CA TYR A 475 -13.12 -42.90 -19.25
C TYR A 475 -12.55 -42.25 -17.99
N ILE A 476 -11.95 -41.06 -18.10
CA ILE A 476 -11.38 -40.32 -16.97
C ILE A 476 -12.48 -39.91 -15.99
N LYS A 477 -13.59 -39.39 -16.52
CA LYS A 477 -14.75 -38.99 -15.73
C LYS A 477 -15.27 -40.15 -14.87
N ASP A 478 -15.44 -41.32 -15.47
CA ASP A 478 -16.10 -42.45 -14.82
C ASP A 478 -15.17 -43.21 -13.87
N ASN A 479 -13.85 -43.17 -14.08
CA ASN A 479 -12.88 -43.95 -13.31
C ASN A 479 -12.06 -43.13 -12.31
N TYR A 480 -11.84 -41.84 -12.56
CA TYR A 480 -10.99 -41.01 -11.71
C TYR A 480 -11.74 -39.98 -10.89
N PHE A 481 -12.92 -39.51 -11.31
CA PHE A 481 -13.64 -38.46 -10.60
C PHE A 481 -14.77 -38.96 -9.72
N TYR A 482 -15.03 -38.23 -8.63
CA TYR A 482 -16.24 -38.42 -7.85
C TYR A 482 -17.46 -37.94 -8.66
N ARG A 483 -18.49 -38.79 -8.76
CA ARG A 483 -19.70 -38.54 -9.57
C ARG A 483 -20.35 -37.17 -9.34
N ASN A 484 -20.29 -36.67 -8.10
CA ASN A 484 -20.99 -35.43 -7.73
C ASN A 484 -20.15 -34.18 -7.97
N THR A 485 -18.82 -34.25 -7.86
CA THR A 485 -17.96 -33.05 -7.89
C THR A 485 -17.16 -32.91 -9.17
N MET A 486 -16.99 -33.99 -9.95
CA MET A 486 -16.04 -34.02 -11.09
C MET A 486 -14.59 -33.70 -10.68
N GLU A 487 -14.26 -33.96 -9.42
CA GLU A 487 -12.94 -33.73 -8.83
C GLU A 487 -12.45 -35.01 -8.14
N LYS A 488 -11.14 -35.14 -7.98
CA LYS A 488 -10.52 -36.19 -7.15
C LYS A 488 -9.35 -35.64 -6.36
N GLU A 489 -9.32 -35.96 -5.08
CA GLU A 489 -8.21 -35.56 -4.20
C GLU A 489 -6.91 -36.29 -4.54
N MET A 490 -5.86 -35.51 -4.61
CA MET A 490 -4.49 -35.87 -4.95
C MET A 490 -3.56 -35.45 -3.81
N ARG A 491 -2.49 -36.21 -3.60
CA ARG A 491 -1.38 -35.86 -2.71
C ARG A 491 -0.08 -35.84 -3.49
N LEU A 492 0.73 -34.82 -3.24
CA LEU A 492 2.12 -34.71 -3.67
C LEU A 492 3.00 -34.91 -2.45
N TYR A 493 3.49 -36.14 -2.25
CA TYR A 493 4.40 -36.49 -1.18
C TYR A 493 5.80 -35.98 -1.49
N LEU A 494 6.44 -35.41 -0.47
CA LEU A 494 7.82 -34.92 -0.50
C LEU A 494 8.70 -35.98 0.17
N ASP A 495 9.14 -36.97 -0.62
CA ASP A 495 9.89 -38.12 -0.11
C ASP A 495 11.38 -37.75 0.03
N GLY A 496 11.85 -37.62 1.28
CA GLY A 496 13.28 -37.51 1.60
C GLY A 496 13.81 -38.85 2.08
N GLY A 497 14.64 -39.53 1.28
CA GLY A 497 15.03 -40.94 1.46
C GLY A 497 15.43 -41.38 2.88
N ASN A 498 16.73 -41.46 3.17
CA ASN A 498 17.23 -41.79 4.53
C ASN A 498 17.46 -40.56 5.40
N ASP A 499 17.32 -39.36 4.82
CA ASP A 499 17.54 -38.08 5.47
C ASP A 499 16.27 -37.24 5.31
N ALA A 500 15.57 -37.02 6.42
CA ALA A 500 14.35 -36.23 6.45
C ALA A 500 14.58 -34.75 6.10
N SER A 501 15.84 -34.28 6.10
CA SER A 501 16.19 -32.90 5.73
C SER A 501 16.33 -32.67 4.22
N HIS A 502 16.33 -33.74 3.39
CA HIS A 502 16.58 -33.63 1.95
C HIS A 502 15.51 -34.35 1.13
N ILE A 503 14.68 -33.57 0.41
CA ILE A 503 13.69 -34.10 -0.52
C ILE A 503 14.40 -34.63 -1.76
N GLN A 504 14.23 -35.92 -2.05
CA GLN A 504 14.83 -36.57 -3.23
C GLN A 504 13.82 -36.72 -4.36
N ASN A 505 12.57 -37.04 -4.01
CA ASN A 505 11.54 -37.34 -4.98
C ASN A 505 10.21 -36.70 -4.59
N ILE A 506 9.45 -36.32 -5.60
CA ILE A 506 8.07 -35.87 -5.47
C ILE A 506 7.19 -36.99 -5.99
N ARG A 507 6.42 -37.62 -5.10
CA ARG A 507 5.49 -38.69 -5.47
C ARG A 507 4.06 -38.16 -5.51
N MET A 508 3.41 -38.32 -6.66
CA MET A 508 2.06 -37.86 -6.90
C MET A 508 1.11 -39.05 -7.02
N GLU A 509 0.06 -39.10 -6.19
CA GLU A 509 -0.95 -40.17 -6.17
C GLU A 509 -2.30 -39.69 -5.59
N PHE A 510 -3.37 -40.47 -5.77
CA PHE A 510 -4.68 -40.16 -5.18
C PHE A 510 -4.65 -40.25 -3.64
N ALA A 511 -5.34 -39.34 -2.96
CA ALA A 511 -5.38 -39.29 -1.49
C ALA A 511 -6.04 -40.53 -0.85
N TYR A 512 -7.11 -41.04 -1.48
CA TYR A 512 -7.83 -42.24 -1.05
C TYR A 512 -7.65 -43.36 -2.08
N LEU A 513 -6.96 -44.41 -1.65
CA LEU A 513 -6.27 -45.36 -2.53
C LEU A 513 -7.16 -46.45 -3.18
N GLY A 514 -8.40 -46.66 -2.73
CA GLY A 514 -9.34 -47.62 -3.33
C GLY A 514 -8.75 -48.98 -3.73
N SER A 515 -9.36 -49.68 -4.69
CA SER A 515 -8.80 -50.87 -5.35
C SER A 515 -7.85 -50.55 -6.51
N SER A 516 -7.62 -49.26 -6.80
CA SER A 516 -6.88 -48.76 -7.96
C SER A 516 -5.45 -48.31 -7.63
N LYS A 517 -4.88 -48.80 -6.51
CA LYS A 517 -3.57 -48.45 -5.89
C LYS A 517 -2.37 -48.23 -6.82
N LYS A 518 -2.40 -48.67 -8.08
CA LYS A 518 -1.29 -48.56 -9.05
C LYS A 518 -1.59 -47.71 -10.29
N ARG A 519 -2.83 -47.26 -10.52
CA ARG A 519 -3.23 -46.69 -11.82
C ARG A 519 -2.81 -45.23 -12.04
N PHE A 520 -2.62 -44.47 -10.96
CA PHE A 520 -2.23 -43.06 -11.03
C PHE A 520 -1.21 -42.73 -9.93
N ARG A 521 0.00 -43.25 -10.09
CA ARG A 521 1.14 -42.98 -9.20
C ARG A 521 2.36 -42.63 -10.06
N TYR A 522 2.87 -41.42 -9.90
CA TYR A 522 4.03 -40.93 -10.64
C TYR A 522 5.06 -40.38 -9.68
N THR A 523 6.34 -40.59 -9.98
CA THR A 523 7.46 -40.11 -9.17
C THR A 523 8.34 -39.23 -10.05
N PHE A 524 8.67 -38.05 -9.54
CA PHE A 524 9.47 -37.06 -10.24
C PHE A 524 10.69 -36.74 -9.40
N PRO A 525 11.86 -36.52 -10.02
CA PRO A 525 13.04 -36.07 -9.30
C PRO A 525 12.80 -34.66 -8.75
N ALA A 526 13.18 -34.42 -7.50
CA ALA A 526 13.25 -33.07 -6.96
C ALA A 526 14.49 -32.33 -7.51
N ILE A 527 14.41 -31.01 -7.63
CA ILE A 527 15.59 -30.20 -7.94
C ILE A 527 16.45 -30.06 -6.69
N LYS A 528 17.73 -30.37 -6.86
CA LYS A 528 18.76 -30.06 -5.86
C LYS A 528 19.25 -28.64 -6.07
N ASP A 529 18.52 -27.65 -5.55
CA ASP A 529 19.03 -26.29 -5.49
C ASP A 529 18.98 -25.78 -4.05
N GLY A 530 20.16 -25.50 -3.50
CA GLY A 530 20.34 -24.61 -2.34
C GLY A 530 19.89 -25.17 -1.00
N VAL A 531 20.63 -26.17 -0.50
CA VAL A 531 20.79 -26.37 0.95
C VAL A 531 21.20 -25.03 1.57
N TYR A 532 20.51 -24.63 2.65
CA TYR A 532 20.81 -23.44 3.45
C TYR A 532 22.25 -23.39 3.95
#